data_AF-A0A2P6G597-F1
#
_entry.id   AF-A0A2P6G597-F1
#
_cell.length_a   1.000
_cell.length_b   1.000
_cell.length_c   1.000
_cell.angle_alpha   90.00
_cell.angle_beta   90.00
_cell.angle_gamma   90.00
#
_symmetry.space_group_name_H-M   'P 1'
#
loop_
_entity.id
_entity.type
_entity.pdbx_description
1 polymer ?
#
loop_
_entity_poly.entity_id
_entity_poly.type
_entity_poly.pdbx_seq_one_letter_code
_entity_poly.pdbx_strand_id
1 'polypeptide(L)'
;MGSVFVRKFNKIDIASVMLPIYFFGAFITLIFIYFFKFEAPETMIILKTALPIFLVSILIFFPTFLILLRINQYLSPGLIGILMLSELIVAALSANIILGEPMSMWQWIGAILIVIAGLTVALLESKEEAQ
;
A
#
# COMPACT_ATOMS: atom_id res chain seq x y z
N MET A 1 -14.72 -3.05 -1.23
CA MET A 1 -15.76 -2.16 -1.81
C MET A 1 -15.18 -0.95 -2.57
N GLY A 2 -14.05 -0.35 -2.15
CA GLY A 2 -13.49 0.85 -2.81
C GLY A 2 -13.04 0.68 -4.26
N SER A 3 -12.22 -0.34 -4.60
CA SER A 3 -11.67 -0.51 -5.95
C SER A 3 -12.72 -0.77 -7.04
N VAL A 4 -13.77 -1.54 -6.72
CA VAL A 4 -14.91 -1.80 -7.61
C VAL A 4 -15.76 -0.54 -7.84
N PHE A 5 -15.89 0.32 -6.82
CA PHE A 5 -16.66 1.56 -6.90
C PHE A 5 -15.93 2.64 -7.73
N VAL A 6 -14.60 2.74 -7.59
CA VAL A 6 -13.76 3.66 -8.38
C VAL A 6 -13.83 3.32 -9.87
N ARG A 7 -13.88 2.04 -10.24
CA ARG A 7 -14.04 1.61 -11.65
C ARG A 7 -15.41 1.98 -12.22
N LYS A 8 -16.48 1.98 -11.39
CA LYS A 8 -17.85 2.32 -11.81
C LYS A 8 -18.02 3.81 -12.15
N PHE A 9 -17.20 4.68 -11.56
CA PHE A 9 -17.25 6.12 -11.78
C PHE A 9 -15.89 6.63 -12.31
N ASN A 10 -15.61 6.34 -13.58
CA ASN A 10 -14.38 6.70 -14.30
C ASN A 10 -14.10 8.23 -14.42
N LYS A 11 -14.92 9.09 -13.79
CA LYS A 11 -14.81 10.56 -13.79
C LYS A 11 -14.57 11.16 -12.40
N ILE A 12 -14.44 10.36 -11.35
CA ILE A 12 -14.15 10.91 -10.02
C ILE A 12 -12.69 11.35 -9.99
N ASP A 13 -12.48 12.60 -9.59
CA ASP A 13 -11.15 13.12 -9.32
C ASP A 13 -10.50 12.31 -8.19
N ILE A 14 -9.34 11.71 -8.49
CA ILE A 14 -8.58 10.84 -7.58
C ILE A 14 -8.22 11.60 -6.28
N ALA A 15 -7.96 12.90 -6.38
CA ALA A 15 -7.69 13.74 -5.22
C ALA A 15 -8.89 13.84 -4.26
N SER A 16 -10.11 13.87 -4.80
CA SER A 16 -11.35 13.91 -4.03
C SER A 16 -11.64 12.61 -3.29
N VAL A 17 -11.10 11.48 -3.75
CA VAL A 17 -11.19 10.17 -3.05
C VAL A 17 -10.14 10.05 -1.94
N MET A 18 -8.96 10.62 -2.16
CA MET A 18 -7.83 10.55 -1.22
C MET A 18 -8.06 11.39 0.04
N LEU A 19 -8.62 12.59 -0.11
CA LEU A 19 -8.87 13.51 1.01
C LEU A 19 -9.67 12.87 2.16
N PRO A 20 -10.83 12.24 1.91
CA PRO A 20 -11.59 11.54 2.94
C PRO A 20 -10.80 10.39 3.58
N ILE A 21 -10.04 9.60 2.79
CA ILE A 21 -9.27 8.47 3.30
C ILE A 21 -8.20 8.94 4.29
N TYR A 22 -7.45 9.99 3.96
CA TYR A 22 -6.46 10.56 4.87
C TYR A 22 -7.10 11.24 6.08
N PHE A 23 -8.21 11.94 5.90
CA PHE A 23 -8.93 12.59 7.00
C PHE A 23 -9.48 11.59 8.01
N PHE A 24 -10.23 10.59 7.54
CA PHE A 24 -10.77 9.54 8.41
C PHE A 24 -9.65 8.67 9.00
N GLY A 25 -8.58 8.40 8.24
CA GLY A 25 -7.41 7.69 8.75
C GLY A 25 -6.79 8.41 9.95
N ALA A 26 -6.51 9.71 9.81
CA ALA A 26 -5.98 10.52 10.91
C ALA A 26 -6.93 10.58 12.11
N PHE A 27 -8.23 10.71 11.86
CA PHE A 27 -9.24 10.74 12.93
C PHE A 27 -9.30 9.42 13.70
N ILE A 28 -9.27 8.27 13.00
CA ILE A 28 -9.22 6.94 13.62
C ILE A 28 -7.93 6.79 14.43
N THR A 29 -6.78 7.23 13.91
CA THR A 29 -5.51 7.19 14.66
C THR A 29 -5.59 7.97 15.97
N LEU A 30 -6.19 9.16 15.99
CA LEU A 30 -6.38 9.94 17.21
C LEU A 30 -7.27 9.22 18.24
N ILE A 31 -8.34 8.56 17.78
CA ILE A 31 -9.18 7.73 18.64
C ILE A 31 -8.35 6.60 19.25
N PHE A 32 -7.53 5.90 18.46
CA PHE A 32 -6.67 4.83 18.96
C PHE A 32 -5.66 5.32 20.00
N ILE A 33 -5.02 6.46 19.75
CA ILE A 33 -4.09 7.08 20.72
C ILE A 33 -4.81 7.35 22.05
N TYR A 34 -6.03 7.89 22.00
CA TYR A 34 -6.82 8.19 23.19
C TYR A 34 -7.22 6.92 23.98
N PHE A 35 -7.70 5.88 23.30
CA PHE A 35 -8.18 4.66 23.96
C PHE A 35 -7.05 3.78 24.51
N PHE A 36 -5.97 3.61 23.74
CA PHE A 36 -4.86 2.72 24.11
C PHE A 36 -3.80 3.41 24.97
N LYS A 37 -3.94 4.72 25.21
CA LYS A 37 -3.01 5.52 26.03
C LYS A 37 -1.55 5.29 25.63
N PHE A 38 -1.27 5.28 24.33
CA PHE A 38 0.10 5.20 23.85
C PHE A 38 0.92 6.33 24.45
N GLU A 39 2.11 6.02 24.95
CA GLU A 39 3.02 7.03 25.46
C GLU A 39 3.40 7.98 24.31
N ALA A 40 3.02 9.25 24.47
CA ALA A 40 3.38 10.26 23.49
C ALA A 40 4.92 10.44 23.52
N PRO A 41 5.60 10.36 22.36
CA PRO A 41 7.02 10.68 22.29
C PRO A 41 7.28 12.09 22.81
N GLU A 42 8.50 12.34 23.31
CA GLU A 42 8.90 13.69 23.71
C GLU A 42 8.68 14.70 22.57
N THR A 43 8.16 15.88 22.92
CA THR A 43 7.83 16.95 21.96
C THR A 43 9.00 17.35 21.08
N MET A 44 10.22 17.31 21.63
CA MET A 44 11.46 17.60 20.89
C MET A 44 11.80 16.56 19.83
N ILE A 45 11.46 15.29 20.04
CA ILE A 45 11.65 14.22 19.06
C ILE A 45 10.65 14.42 17.92
N ILE A 46 9.38 14.70 18.26
CA ILE A 46 8.32 14.97 17.27
C ILE A 46 8.71 16.12 16.35
N LEU A 47 9.18 17.24 16.89
CA LEU A 47 9.60 18.39 16.09
C LEU A 47 10.76 18.08 15.14
N LYS A 48 11.72 17.26 15.56
CA LYS A 48 12.86 16.87 14.73
C LYS A 48 12.46 15.89 13.62
N THR A 49 11.51 15.01 13.87
CA THR A 49 11.09 13.97 12.91
C THR A 49 9.92 14.40 12.03
N ALA A 50 9.17 15.44 12.41
CA ALA A 50 8.01 15.92 11.67
C ALA A 50 8.31 16.27 10.22
N LEU A 51 9.40 17.02 9.95
CA LEU A 51 9.74 17.42 8.59
C LEU A 51 10.18 16.23 7.72
N PRO A 52 11.11 15.34 8.15
CA PRO A 52 11.43 14.12 7.42
C PRO A 52 10.21 13.24 7.13
N ILE A 53 9.34 13.03 8.12
CA ILE A 53 8.12 12.22 7.97
C ILE A 53 7.17 12.85 6.96
N PHE A 54 6.99 14.17 7.03
CA PHE A 54 6.16 14.91 6.08
C PHE A 54 6.70 14.77 4.65
N LEU A 55 8.01 14.93 4.46
CA LEU A 55 8.66 14.80 3.15
C LEU A 55 8.51 13.39 2.57
N VAL A 56 8.75 12.35 3.38
CA VAL A 56 8.55 10.96 2.94
C VAL A 56 7.08 10.71 2.59
N SER A 57 6.16 11.22 3.39
CA SER A 57 4.72 11.06 3.15
C SER A 57 4.27 11.69 1.84
N ILE A 58 4.70 12.92 1.55
CA ILE A 58 4.23 13.64 0.36
C ILE A 58 5.00 13.26 -0.91
N LEU A 59 6.27 12.89 -0.81
CA LEU A 59 7.11 12.55 -1.97
C LEU A 59 7.07 11.07 -2.34
N ILE A 60 6.77 10.18 -1.39
CA ILE A 60 6.78 8.73 -1.63
C ILE A 60 5.37 8.16 -1.52
N PHE A 61 4.72 8.30 -0.35
CA PHE A 61 3.42 7.66 -0.13
C PHE A 61 2.32 8.25 -1.00
N PHE A 62 2.17 9.57 -1.00
CA PHE A 62 1.10 10.24 -1.75
C PHE A 62 1.11 9.92 -3.25
N PRO A 63 2.23 10.07 -4.01
CA PRO A 63 2.25 9.73 -5.42
C PRO A 63 2.08 8.22 -5.67
N THR A 64 2.60 7.36 -4.79
CA THR A 64 2.38 5.90 -4.89
C THR A 64 0.90 5.58 -4.82
N PHE A 65 0.18 6.15 -3.86
CA PHE A 65 -1.27 5.99 -3.72
C PHE A 65 -2.05 6.52 -4.93
N LEU A 66 -1.64 7.65 -5.52
CA LEU A 66 -2.24 8.17 -6.75
C LEU A 66 -2.05 7.20 -7.94
N ILE A 67 -0.84 6.68 -8.11
CA ILE A 67 -0.53 5.70 -9.16
C ILE A 67 -1.34 4.42 -8.96
N LEU A 68 -1.44 3.91 -7.73
CA LEU A 68 -2.24 2.73 -7.42
C LEU A 68 -3.73 2.94 -7.72
N LEU A 69 -4.31 4.09 -7.35
CA LEU A 69 -5.69 4.40 -7.72
C LEU A 69 -5.87 4.55 -9.22
N ARG A 70 -4.88 5.11 -9.92
CA ARG A 70 -4.92 5.23 -11.37
C ARG A 70 -4.87 3.86 -12.05
N ILE A 71 -3.96 2.98 -11.64
CA ILE A 71 -3.87 1.61 -12.15
C ILE A 71 -5.15 0.81 -11.84
N ASN A 72 -5.80 1.06 -10.70
CA ASN A 72 -7.10 0.48 -10.34
C ASN A 72 -8.22 0.75 -11.37
N GLN A 73 -8.09 1.80 -12.20
CA GLN A 73 -9.06 2.10 -13.26
C GLN A 73 -8.83 1.26 -14.52
N TYR A 74 -7.62 0.71 -14.70
CA TYR A 74 -7.20 0.01 -15.93
C TYR A 74 -7.14 -1.50 -15.77
N LEU A 75 -6.73 -2.00 -14.59
CA LEU A 75 -6.56 -3.43 -14.35
C LEU A 75 -7.76 -4.02 -13.59
N SER A 76 -7.93 -5.34 -13.69
CA SER A 76 -8.95 -6.05 -12.93
C SER A 76 -8.62 -5.99 -11.42
N PRO A 77 -9.60 -5.79 -10.52
CA PRO A 77 -9.34 -5.68 -9.08
C PRO A 77 -8.56 -6.87 -8.50
N GLY A 78 -8.67 -8.05 -9.10
CA GLY A 78 -7.86 -9.22 -8.74
C GLY A 78 -6.38 -9.04 -9.04
N LEU A 79 -6.04 -8.52 -10.22
CA LEU A 79 -4.65 -8.29 -10.64
C LEU A 79 -3.99 -7.17 -9.85
N ILE A 80 -4.70 -6.08 -9.56
CA ILE A 80 -4.19 -5.07 -8.61
C ILE A 80 -3.96 -5.70 -7.24
N GLY A 81 -4.87 -6.55 -6.76
CA GLY A 81 -4.69 -7.24 -5.48
C GLY A 81 -3.37 -8.01 -5.41
N ILE A 82 -2.98 -8.70 -6.49
CA ILE A 82 -1.72 -9.43 -6.56
C ILE A 82 -0.51 -8.49 -6.68
N LEU A 83 -0.62 -7.41 -7.47
CA LEU A 83 0.42 -6.38 -7.55
C LEU A 83 0.67 -5.73 -6.19
N MET A 84 -0.38 -5.44 -5.41
CA MET A 84 -0.26 -4.91 -4.06
C MET A 84 0.46 -5.89 -3.12
N LEU A 85 0.25 -7.20 -3.30
CA LEU A 85 0.99 -8.21 -2.53
C LEU A 85 2.48 -8.26 -2.88
N SER A 86 2.88 -7.85 -4.10
CA SER A 86 4.30 -7.79 -4.48
C SER A 86 5.09 -6.73 -3.70
N GLU A 87 4.44 -5.65 -3.25
CA GLU A 87 5.04 -4.66 -2.35
C GLU A 87 5.52 -5.31 -1.05
N LEU A 88 4.77 -6.27 -0.52
CA LEU A 88 5.13 -6.98 0.70
C LEU A 88 6.43 -7.79 0.54
N ILE A 89 6.67 -8.37 -0.65
CA ILE A 89 7.94 -9.05 -0.96
C ILE A 89 9.08 -8.03 -0.96
N VAL A 90 8.92 -6.92 -1.68
CA VAL A 90 9.94 -5.87 -1.77
C VAL A 90 10.25 -5.29 -0.40
N ALA A 91 9.23 -5.05 0.43
CA ALA A 91 9.39 -4.57 1.80
C ALA A 91 10.15 -5.57 2.68
N ALA A 92 9.79 -6.85 2.65
CA ALA A 92 10.45 -7.89 3.44
C ALA A 92 11.92 -8.10 3.01
N LEU A 93 12.20 -8.09 1.71
CA LEU A 93 13.57 -8.15 1.19
C LEU A 93 14.36 -6.89 1.54
N SER A 94 13.72 -5.71 1.47
CA SER A 94 14.35 -4.45 1.86
C SER A 94 14.72 -4.46 3.34
N ALA A 95 13.85 -4.97 4.22
CA ALA A 95 14.17 -5.14 5.63
C ALA A 95 15.34 -6.11 5.83
N ASN A 96 15.37 -7.22 5.09
CA ASN A 96 16.47 -8.17 5.15
C ASN A 96 17.82 -7.57 4.75
N ILE A 97 17.84 -6.76 3.68
CA ILE A 97 19.08 -6.19 3.14
C ILE A 97 19.52 -4.95 3.92
N ILE A 98 18.59 -4.05 4.23
CA ILE A 98 18.90 -2.73 4.82
C ILE A 98 19.04 -2.83 6.34
N LEU A 99 18.13 -3.57 7.00
CA LEU A 99 18.09 -3.69 8.45
C LEU A 99 18.79 -4.96 8.95
N GLY A 100 19.15 -5.87 8.05
CA GLY A 100 19.78 -7.15 8.40
C GLY A 100 18.81 -8.15 9.04
N GLU A 101 17.50 -7.93 8.94
CA GLU A 101 16.49 -8.77 9.59
C GLU A 101 16.26 -10.06 8.78
N PRO A 102 16.67 -11.25 9.26
CA PRO A 102 16.54 -12.47 8.50
C PRO A 102 15.07 -12.83 8.26
N MET A 103 14.73 -13.15 7.00
CA MET A 103 13.40 -13.70 6.70
C MET A 103 13.26 -15.11 7.25
N SER A 104 12.21 -15.32 8.05
CA SER A 104 11.80 -16.64 8.54
C SER A 104 11.36 -17.55 7.39
N MET A 105 11.36 -18.87 7.64
CA MET A 105 10.93 -19.88 6.68
C MET A 105 9.50 -19.62 6.13
N TRP A 106 8.59 -19.16 6.99
CA TRP A 106 7.22 -18.83 6.60
C TRP A 106 7.13 -17.61 5.67
N GLN A 107 7.98 -16.61 5.88
CA GLN A 107 8.05 -15.43 5.02
C GLN A 107 8.58 -15.79 3.62
N TRP A 108 9.56 -16.70 3.54
CA TRP A 108 10.03 -17.24 2.26
C TRP A 108 8.93 -17.98 1.50
N ILE A 109 8.19 -18.87 2.19
CA ILE A 109 7.06 -19.59 1.59
C ILE A 109 6.01 -18.59 1.09
N GLY A 110 5.64 -17.60 1.89
CA GLY A 110 4.69 -16.55 1.51
C GLY A 110 5.13 -15.77 0.28
N ALA A 111 6.41 -15.36 0.22
CA ALA A 111 6.96 -14.65 -0.93
C ALA A 111 6.89 -15.50 -2.22
N ILE A 112 7.24 -16.79 -2.13
CA ILE A 112 7.15 -17.71 -3.27
C ILE A 112 5.71 -17.85 -3.75
N LEU A 113 4.74 -18.00 -2.84
CA LEU A 113 3.33 -18.12 -3.19
C LEU A 113 2.79 -16.88 -3.91
N ILE A 114 3.18 -15.68 -3.48
CA ILE A 114 2.79 -14.42 -4.14
C ILE A 114 3.35 -14.37 -5.57
N VAL A 115 4.62 -14.75 -5.77
CA VAL A 115 5.24 -14.81 -7.10
C VAL A 115 4.52 -15.81 -8.01
N ILE A 116 4.22 -17.01 -7.50
CA ILE A 116 3.49 -18.05 -8.26
C ILE A 116 2.09 -17.55 -8.65
N ALA A 117 1.38 -16.89 -7.73
CA ALA A 117 0.05 -16.33 -8.00
C ALA A 117 0.10 -15.24 -9.08
N GLY A 118 1.09 -14.34 -9.02
CA GLY A 118 1.31 -13.34 -10.06
C GLY A 118 1.59 -13.94 -11.43
N LEU A 119 2.47 -14.94 -11.49
CA LEU A 119 2.80 -15.65 -12.72
C LEU A 119 1.60 -16.39 -13.30
N THR A 120 0.84 -17.12 -12.48
CA THR A 120 -0.33 -17.86 -12.97
C THR A 120 -1.40 -16.92 -13.52
N VAL A 121 -1.69 -15.82 -12.84
CA VAL A 121 -2.67 -14.84 -13.32
C VAL A 121 -2.20 -14.16 -14.62
N ALA A 122 -0.94 -13.74 -14.70
CA ALA A 122 -0.39 -13.13 -15.91
C ALA A 122 -0.45 -14.07 -17.12
N LEU A 123 -0.14 -15.36 -16.92
CA LEU A 123 -0.20 -16.36 -17.99
C LEU A 123 -1.63 -16.68 -18.44
N LEU A 124 -2.60 -16.65 -17.52
CA LEU A 124 -4.00 -16.87 -17.84
C LEU A 124 -4.59 -15.71 -18.66
N GLU A 125 -4.34 -14.46 -18.25
CA GLU A 125 -4.81 -13.28 -19.01
C GLU A 125 -4.15 -13.21 -20.39
N SER A 126 -2.84 -13.48 -20.50
CA SER A 126 -2.16 -13.51 -21.81
C SER A 126 -2.73 -14.55 -22.78
N LYS A 127 -3.33 -15.63 -22.27
CA LYS A 127 -3.95 -16.66 -23.10
C LYS A 127 -5.33 -16.24 -23.59
N GLU A 128 -6.08 -15.46 -22.83
CA GLU A 128 -7.37 -14.91 -23.25
C GLU A 128 -7.21 -13.83 -24.33
N GLU A 129 -6.16 -13.01 -24.28
CA GLU A 129 -5.91 -11.97 -25.29
C GLU A 129 -5.42 -12.51 -26.64
N ALA A 130 -4.89 -13.73 -26.68
CA ALA A 130 -4.37 -14.38 -27.88
C ALA A 130 -5.43 -15.18 -28.67
N GLN A 131 -6.69 -15.22 -28.20
CA GLN A 131 -7.83 -15.91 -28.82
C GLN A 131 -8.83 -14.91 -29.40
#